data_AF-A0A935ZDD6-F1
#
_entry.id   AF-A0A935ZDD6-F1
#
_cell.length_a   1.000
_cell.length_b   1.000
_cell.length_c   1.000
_cell.angle_alpha   90.00
_cell.angle_beta   90.00
_cell.angle_gamma   90.00
#
_symmetry.space_group_name_H-M   'P 1'
#
loop_
_entity.id
_entity.type
_entity.pdbx_description
1 polymer ?
#
loop_
_entity_poly.entity_id
_entity_poly.type
_entity_poly.pdbx_seq_one_letter_code
_entity_poly.pdbx_strand_id
1 'polypeptide(L)'
;MRGQQGSKGANAAIAGRRCNHRAAILIGCVLATACAASRDATAQRSRAPVEPANAGTVPLEPVAVGDVPGRAGWGVVAYREIGPARAHFVLEHAQCRRPPTPRGDVLDQADVAPCHVRAWTGPVTVELREPGGRWIALEVVPTSDRDGRLDLDYADLDRWSLEHGHRELDAYAALRIGRGGWAGTYSLDRLRALQADLHARWVTGGRGAPGLFALRHPEHPRAAAATELAVEARLARQEADFAAVLRGELSPAAFLDRHAWSPLRVRVAAMLEATDQRSSPTAGASKSPASSEAVSSPGLGLRGGGDGGGGGS
;
A
#
# COMPACT_ATOMS: atom_id res chain seq x y z
N MET A 1 56.15 -21.14 53.71
CA MET A 1 56.82 -22.11 52.82
C MET A 1 56.12 -22.06 51.47
N ARG A 2 56.81 -21.61 50.41
CA ARG A 2 57.08 -22.34 49.13
C ARG A 2 55.85 -23.05 48.55
N GLY A 3 55.41 -22.86 47.31
CA GLY A 3 55.88 -22.12 46.12
C GLY A 3 54.74 -22.23 45.07
N GLN A 4 54.39 -21.16 44.36
CA GLN A 4 54.80 -20.90 42.97
C GLN A 4 54.86 -22.12 42.03
N GLN A 5 53.90 -22.19 41.10
CA GLN A 5 54.04 -22.36 39.64
C GLN A 5 52.61 -22.53 39.07
N GLY A 6 52.13 -21.84 38.04
CA GLY A 6 52.78 -20.95 37.10
C GLY A 6 52.21 -21.20 35.69
N SER A 7 51.50 -20.21 35.14
CA SER A 7 51.24 -19.99 33.69
C SER A 7 50.36 -21.04 32.98
N LYS A 8 49.50 -20.74 32.01
CA LYS A 8 49.44 -19.69 30.97
C LYS A 8 47.94 -19.42 30.72
N GLY A 9 47.46 -18.17 30.80
CA GLY A 9 47.39 -17.23 29.67
C GLY A 9 45.93 -17.16 29.19
N ALA A 10 45.32 -16.03 28.87
CA ALA A 10 45.71 -14.64 28.91
C ALA A 10 44.42 -13.79 29.04
N ASN A 11 44.54 -12.66 29.73
CA ASN A 11 43.56 -11.57 29.72
C ASN A 11 43.33 -11.03 28.31
N ALA A 12 42.09 -10.64 28.02
CA ALA A 12 41.83 -9.52 27.13
C ALA A 12 40.54 -8.80 27.57
N ALA A 13 40.74 -7.71 28.31
CA ALA A 13 39.73 -6.70 28.54
C ALA A 13 39.82 -5.64 27.42
N ILE A 14 38.65 -5.18 26.97
CA ILE A 14 38.31 -3.80 26.62
C ILE A 14 38.93 -3.16 25.35
N ALA A 15 38.01 -2.80 24.45
CA ALA A 15 37.95 -1.67 23.52
C ALA A 15 38.99 -1.55 22.39
N GLY A 16 38.48 -1.56 21.15
CA GLY A 16 39.23 -1.10 19.99
C GLY A 16 38.44 -1.16 18.70
N ARG A 17 37.89 -0.01 18.29
CA ARG A 17 37.29 0.30 16.99
C ARG A 17 37.99 -0.39 15.80
N ARG A 18 37.22 -0.82 14.80
CA ARG A 18 37.32 -0.35 13.39
C ARG A 18 36.27 -1.01 12.49
N CYS A 19 35.72 -0.17 11.63
CA CYS A 19 34.74 -0.40 10.59
C CYS A 19 35.06 -1.61 9.69
N ASN A 20 34.01 -2.25 9.17
CA ASN A 20 33.90 -2.51 7.73
C ASN A 20 32.43 -2.58 7.29
N HIS A 21 32.03 -1.51 6.61
CA HIS A 21 30.84 -1.40 5.78
C HIS A 21 30.83 -2.47 4.68
N ARG A 22 30.05 -3.55 4.82
CA ARG A 22 29.67 -4.42 3.67
C ARG A 22 28.29 -5.09 3.85
N ALA A 23 27.31 -4.38 4.40
CA ALA A 23 25.92 -4.84 4.42
C ALA A 23 24.91 -3.80 3.87
N ALA A 24 25.39 -2.71 3.24
CA ALA A 24 24.54 -1.64 2.71
C ALA A 24 24.74 -1.36 1.21
N ILE A 25 25.37 -2.28 0.47
CA ILE A 25 25.55 -2.17 -0.98
C ILE A 25 25.19 -3.53 -1.55
N LEU A 26 23.91 -3.70 -1.93
CA LEU A 26 23.40 -4.67 -2.94
C LEU A 26 21.86 -4.70 -3.04
N ILE A 27 21.14 -3.73 -2.47
CA ILE A 27 19.73 -3.42 -2.80
C ILE A 27 19.63 -2.05 -3.53
N GLY A 28 20.78 -1.48 -3.93
CA GLY A 28 20.89 -0.14 -4.54
C GLY A 28 21.13 -0.09 -6.04
N CYS A 29 21.28 -1.21 -6.76
CA CYS A 29 21.70 -1.18 -8.18
C CYS A 29 20.76 -1.83 -9.21
N VAL A 30 19.62 -2.39 -8.82
CA VAL A 30 18.65 -2.94 -9.80
C VAL A 30 17.39 -2.07 -9.97
N LEU A 31 17.17 -1.09 -9.09
CA LEU A 31 16.09 -0.10 -9.24
C LEU A 31 16.50 1.15 -10.04
N ALA A 32 17.78 1.34 -10.35
CA ALA A 32 18.26 2.53 -11.06
C ALA A 32 18.15 2.44 -12.59
N THR A 33 18.21 1.25 -13.18
CA THR A 33 18.14 1.08 -14.66
C THR A 33 16.72 1.01 -15.20
N ALA A 34 15.75 0.56 -14.39
CA ALA A 34 14.33 0.65 -14.75
C ALA A 34 13.77 2.09 -14.66
N CYS A 35 14.40 2.96 -13.87
CA CYS A 35 14.05 4.38 -13.80
C CYS A 35 14.60 5.22 -14.96
N ALA A 36 15.62 4.76 -15.69
CA ALA A 36 16.18 5.52 -16.81
C ALA A 36 15.32 5.42 -18.08
N ALA A 37 14.85 4.21 -18.43
CA ALA A 37 13.99 4.01 -19.60
C ALA A 37 12.58 4.63 -19.42
N SER A 38 12.08 4.75 -18.19
CA SER A 38 10.84 5.46 -17.87
C SER A 38 11.01 6.98 -17.85
N ARG A 39 12.21 7.49 -17.51
CA ARG A 39 12.45 8.95 -17.47
C ARG A 39 12.47 9.57 -18.87
N ASP A 40 13.04 8.91 -19.87
CA ASP A 40 13.10 9.48 -21.23
C ASP A 40 11.73 9.51 -21.93
N ALA A 41 10.87 8.52 -21.69
CA ALA A 41 9.49 8.54 -22.22
C ALA A 41 8.60 9.60 -21.55
N THR A 42 8.91 9.99 -20.30
CA THR A 42 8.13 10.98 -19.54
C THR A 42 8.70 12.40 -19.65
N ALA A 43 10.01 12.55 -19.94
CA ALA A 43 10.70 13.84 -20.02
C ALA A 43 10.28 14.70 -21.22
N GLN A 44 9.66 14.12 -22.26
CA GLN A 44 9.19 14.86 -23.43
C GLN A 44 7.77 15.44 -23.31
N ARG A 45 7.05 15.22 -22.20
CA ARG A 45 5.65 15.72 -22.04
C ARG A 45 5.40 16.67 -20.86
N SER A 46 6.40 17.10 -20.09
CA SER A 46 6.17 17.95 -18.91
C SER A 46 6.99 19.26 -18.94
N ARG A 47 6.47 20.24 -19.68
CA ARG A 47 6.68 21.67 -19.36
C ARG A 47 5.32 22.34 -19.23
N ALA A 48 4.58 21.98 -18.20
CA ALA A 48 3.55 22.84 -17.63
C ALA A 48 4.09 23.38 -16.29
N PRO A 49 3.96 24.68 -16.02
CA PRO A 49 4.46 25.27 -14.78
C PRO A 49 3.77 24.62 -13.58
N VAL A 50 4.57 24.19 -12.60
CA VAL A 50 4.09 23.74 -11.30
C VAL A 50 3.58 24.99 -10.57
N GLU A 51 2.26 25.17 -10.56
CA GLU A 51 1.60 26.12 -9.67
C GLU A 51 1.88 25.74 -8.20
N PRO A 52 2.15 26.70 -7.31
CA PRO A 52 2.45 26.43 -5.91
C PRO A 52 1.25 25.84 -5.17
N ALA A 53 1.58 25.05 -4.15
CA ALA A 53 0.72 24.16 -3.36
C ALA A 53 -0.36 24.86 -2.50
N ASN A 54 -1.32 25.54 -3.13
CA ASN A 54 -2.54 26.03 -2.49
C ASN A 54 -3.77 25.58 -3.29
N ALA A 55 -4.13 24.30 -3.25
CA ALA A 55 -5.34 23.83 -3.92
C ALA A 55 -5.87 22.53 -3.30
N GLY A 56 -6.67 22.67 -2.25
CA GLY A 56 -7.39 21.54 -1.67
C GLY A 56 -8.15 21.84 -0.39
N THR A 57 -8.76 23.02 -0.26
CA THR A 57 -9.69 23.27 0.84
C THR A 57 -11.09 22.84 0.40
N VAL A 58 -11.72 21.93 1.15
CA VAL A 58 -13.09 21.49 0.87
C VAL A 58 -14.07 22.61 1.23
N PRO A 59 -14.94 23.08 0.30
CA PRO A 59 -15.96 24.05 0.62
C PRO A 59 -17.01 23.41 1.52
N LEU A 60 -17.43 24.18 2.53
CA LEU A 60 -18.37 23.72 3.56
C LEU A 60 -19.79 23.62 3.02
N GLU A 61 -20.59 22.75 3.65
CA GLU A 61 -22.04 22.79 3.49
C GLU A 61 -22.62 23.79 4.51
N PRO A 62 -23.61 24.62 4.15
CA PRO A 62 -24.19 25.58 5.07
C PRO A 62 -24.96 24.89 6.23
N VAL A 63 -24.94 25.50 7.43
CA VAL A 63 -25.48 25.12 8.79
C VAL A 63 -24.35 24.87 9.83
N ALA A 64 -24.28 25.45 11.04
CA ALA A 64 -25.05 26.49 11.76
C ALA A 64 -24.21 27.13 12.89
N VAL A 65 -24.62 28.32 13.33
CA VAL A 65 -24.26 28.92 14.62
C VAL A 65 -24.95 28.16 15.75
N GLY A 66 -24.18 27.79 16.78
CA GLY A 66 -24.71 27.05 17.93
C GLY A 66 -24.18 27.59 19.26
N ASP A 67 -25.05 27.58 20.25
CA ASP A 67 -24.66 27.71 21.65
C ASP A 67 -23.78 26.53 22.05
N VAL A 68 -22.82 26.80 22.93
CA VAL A 68 -22.04 25.73 23.53
C VAL A 68 -22.89 24.99 24.57
N PRO A 69 -23.01 23.65 24.48
CA PRO A 69 -23.66 22.86 25.52
C PRO A 69 -23.02 23.07 26.89
N GLY A 70 -23.81 23.50 27.87
CA GLY A 70 -23.39 23.62 29.27
C GLY A 70 -22.59 24.87 29.64
N ARG A 71 -22.41 25.83 28.74
CA ARG A 71 -21.81 27.14 29.04
C ARG A 71 -22.65 28.27 28.43
N ALA A 72 -22.89 29.34 29.19
CA ALA A 72 -23.50 30.55 28.65
C ALA A 72 -22.48 31.23 27.72
N GLY A 73 -22.56 30.94 26.42
CA GLY A 73 -21.69 31.50 25.40
C GLY A 73 -21.73 30.74 24.08
N TRP A 74 -21.04 31.32 23.10
CA TRP A 74 -21.07 30.89 21.70
C TRP A 74 -19.73 30.28 21.30
N GLY A 75 -19.76 29.20 20.52
CA GLY A 75 -18.56 28.59 19.97
C GLY A 75 -18.05 29.38 18.77
N VAL A 76 -16.74 29.61 18.71
CA VAL A 76 -16.10 30.41 17.66
C VAL A 76 -14.95 29.63 17.05
N VAL A 77 -14.79 29.73 15.74
CA VAL A 77 -13.67 29.13 15.00
C VAL A 77 -12.72 30.26 14.62
N ALA A 78 -11.64 30.41 15.39
CA ALA A 78 -10.63 31.43 15.12
C ALA A 78 -9.78 31.10 13.89
N TYR A 79 -9.49 29.82 13.71
CA TYR A 79 -8.78 29.30 12.55
C TYR A 79 -9.27 27.91 12.21
N ARG A 80 -9.26 27.59 10.93
CA ARG A 80 -9.46 26.22 10.44
C ARG A 80 -8.66 25.96 9.18
N GLU A 81 -8.18 24.73 9.07
CA GLU A 81 -7.58 24.18 7.86
C GLU A 81 -8.09 22.75 7.68
N ILE A 82 -8.75 22.49 6.55
CA ILE A 82 -9.28 21.16 6.23
C ILE A 82 -8.47 20.62 5.06
N GLY A 83 -7.65 19.61 5.34
CA GLY A 83 -6.84 18.91 4.35
C GLY A 83 -7.38 17.52 4.03
N PRO A 84 -6.71 16.76 3.15
CA PRO A 84 -7.14 15.43 2.72
C PRO A 84 -6.96 14.33 3.79
N ALA A 85 -6.07 14.54 4.77
CA ALA A 85 -5.74 13.55 5.80
C ALA A 85 -6.12 13.98 7.22
N ARG A 86 -6.24 15.29 7.44
CA ARG A 86 -6.49 15.87 8.76
C ARG A 86 -7.23 17.19 8.66
N ALA A 87 -7.90 17.56 9.74
CA ALA A 87 -8.44 18.89 9.95
C ALA A 87 -7.85 19.53 11.21
N HIS A 88 -7.38 20.78 11.08
CA HIS A 88 -6.87 21.59 12.18
C HIS A 88 -7.86 22.70 12.50
N PHE A 89 -8.12 22.92 13.79
CA PHE A 89 -8.97 24.00 14.27
C PHE A 89 -8.30 24.74 15.42
N VAL A 90 -8.56 26.04 15.51
CA VAL A 90 -8.38 26.82 16.73
C VAL A 90 -9.76 27.28 17.16
N LEU A 91 -10.22 26.74 18.28
CA LEU A 91 -11.56 26.88 18.80
C LEU A 91 -11.57 27.83 20.00
N GLU A 92 -12.60 28.66 20.06
CA GLU A 92 -12.77 29.67 21.08
C GLU A 92 -14.21 29.65 21.63
N HIS A 93 -14.37 30.28 22.79
CA HIS A 93 -15.64 30.50 23.44
C HIS A 93 -15.83 32.00 23.66
N ALA A 94 -16.89 32.57 23.07
CA ALA A 94 -17.24 33.96 23.21
C ALA A 94 -18.40 34.16 24.20
N GLN A 95 -18.21 35.07 25.14
CA GLN A 95 -19.26 35.57 26.04
C GLN A 95 -19.65 36.98 25.61
N CYS A 96 -20.84 37.08 25.05
CA CYS A 96 -21.37 38.31 24.51
C CYS A 96 -22.60 38.74 25.33
N ARG A 97 -22.76 40.05 25.58
CA ARG A 97 -24.00 40.59 26.17
C ARG A 97 -25.21 40.47 25.23
N ARG A 98 -24.95 40.45 23.93
CA ARG A 98 -25.95 40.26 22.86
C ARG A 98 -25.50 39.09 21.99
N PRO A 99 -26.43 38.29 21.44
CA PRO A 99 -26.09 37.25 20.49
C PRO A 99 -25.26 37.80 19.32
N PRO A 100 -24.12 37.18 18.96
CA PRO A 100 -23.37 37.56 17.78
C PRO A 100 -24.19 37.25 16.52
N THR A 101 -24.02 38.06 15.47
CA THR A 101 -24.67 37.84 14.18
C THR A 101 -23.63 37.25 13.23
N PRO A 102 -23.76 36.00 12.79
CA PRO A 102 -22.77 35.37 11.93
C PRO A 102 -22.73 35.99 10.54
N ARG A 103 -21.52 36.08 9.96
CA ARG A 103 -21.32 36.39 8.53
C ARG A 103 -21.27 35.14 7.64
N GLY A 104 -21.20 33.95 8.23
CA GLY A 104 -21.16 32.67 7.53
C GLY A 104 -21.83 31.55 8.31
N ASP A 105 -21.44 30.31 8.02
CA ASP A 105 -22.06 29.12 8.61
C ASP A 105 -21.58 28.80 10.03
N VAL A 106 -20.45 29.39 10.42
CA VAL A 106 -19.84 29.32 11.75
C VAL A 106 -19.50 30.74 12.19
N LEU A 107 -19.43 30.96 13.50
CA LEU A 107 -18.91 32.23 14.03
C LEU A 107 -17.40 32.28 13.88
N ASP A 108 -16.89 33.35 13.26
CA ASP A 108 -15.46 33.67 13.21
C ASP A 108 -15.09 34.77 14.22
N GLN A 109 -13.81 35.13 14.31
CA GLN A 109 -13.38 36.18 15.25
C GLN A 109 -13.98 37.56 14.94
N ALA A 110 -14.30 37.86 13.67
CA ALA A 110 -14.88 39.14 13.31
C ALA A 110 -16.33 39.27 13.81
N ASP A 111 -17.06 38.16 13.89
CA ASP A 111 -18.44 38.10 14.40
C ASP A 111 -18.54 38.39 15.91
N VAL A 112 -17.45 38.14 16.66
CA VAL A 112 -17.42 38.23 18.13
C VAL A 112 -16.46 39.29 18.67
N ALA A 113 -16.02 40.24 17.83
CA ALA A 113 -15.12 41.32 18.23
C ALA A 113 -15.50 42.09 19.53
N PRO A 114 -16.79 42.35 19.86
CA PRO A 114 -17.16 43.03 21.10
C PRO A 114 -17.29 42.10 22.32
N CYS A 115 -17.02 40.81 22.17
CA CYS A 115 -17.24 39.80 23.21
C CYS A 115 -15.97 39.53 24.02
N HIS A 116 -16.14 38.98 25.22
CA HIS A 116 -15.02 38.37 25.94
C HIS A 116 -14.77 36.99 25.35
N VAL A 117 -13.63 36.83 24.66
CA VAL A 117 -13.24 35.59 23.98
C VAL A 117 -12.11 34.90 24.74
N ARG A 118 -12.18 33.57 24.84
CA ARG A 118 -11.11 32.73 25.40
C ARG A 118 -10.99 31.44 24.59
N ALA A 119 -9.84 30.78 24.67
CA ALA A 119 -9.64 29.46 24.10
C ALA A 119 -10.73 28.48 24.61
N TRP A 120 -11.26 27.67 23.69
CA TRP A 120 -12.09 26.54 24.02
C TRP A 120 -11.19 25.45 24.61
N THR A 121 -11.44 25.01 25.83
CA THR A 121 -10.70 23.88 26.41
C THR A 121 -11.70 22.85 26.86
N GLY A 122 -11.58 21.67 26.26
CA GLY A 122 -12.42 20.53 26.59
C GLY A 122 -12.86 19.72 25.38
N PRO A 123 -13.78 18.78 25.64
CA PRO A 123 -14.26 17.83 24.65
C PRO A 123 -15.05 18.52 23.53
N VAL A 124 -14.79 18.13 22.27
CA VAL A 124 -15.55 18.56 21.08
C VAL A 124 -16.27 17.37 20.45
N THR A 125 -17.60 17.41 20.34
CA THR A 125 -18.39 16.31 19.76
C THR A 125 -18.10 16.17 18.26
N VAL A 126 -18.11 14.94 17.78
CA VAL A 126 -17.98 14.61 16.36
C VAL A 126 -19.23 13.85 15.93
N GLU A 127 -19.94 14.33 14.91
CA GLU A 127 -21.16 13.68 14.40
C GLU A 127 -20.96 13.26 12.93
N LEU A 128 -21.31 12.03 12.58
CA LEU A 128 -21.24 11.51 11.21
C LEU A 128 -22.65 11.42 10.59
N ARG A 129 -22.76 11.72 9.30
CA ARG A 129 -24.00 11.60 8.53
C ARG A 129 -24.02 10.28 7.76
N GLU A 130 -24.93 9.39 8.11
CA GLU A 130 -25.21 8.18 7.33
C GLU A 130 -25.80 8.53 5.96
N PRO A 131 -25.70 7.63 4.95
CA PRO A 131 -26.30 7.86 3.62
C PRO A 131 -27.81 8.13 3.66
N GLY A 132 -28.52 7.60 4.66
CA GLY A 132 -29.94 7.88 4.90
C GLY A 132 -30.24 9.26 5.51
N GLY A 133 -29.23 10.11 5.70
CA GLY A 133 -29.36 11.47 6.23
C GLY A 133 -29.36 11.59 7.75
N ARG A 134 -29.37 10.45 8.47
CA ARG A 134 -29.31 10.42 9.93
C ARG A 134 -27.92 10.83 10.42
N TRP A 135 -27.88 11.71 11.42
CA TRP A 135 -26.65 12.03 12.15
C TRP A 135 -26.48 11.09 13.35
N ILE A 136 -25.28 10.55 13.50
CA ILE A 136 -24.87 9.78 14.68
C ILE A 136 -23.73 10.52 15.37
N ALA A 137 -23.80 10.65 16.69
CA ALA A 137 -22.68 11.18 17.45
C ALA A 137 -21.68 10.06 17.70
N LEU A 138 -20.41 10.32 17.40
CA LEU A 138 -19.32 9.50 17.90
C LEU A 138 -19.12 9.85 19.37
N GLU A 139 -19.00 8.82 20.21
CA GLU A 139 -18.69 9.02 21.63
C GLU A 139 -17.25 9.53 21.84
N VAL A 140 -16.40 9.57 20.80
CA VAL A 140 -15.16 10.36 20.85
C VAL A 140 -15.52 11.80 21.03
N VAL A 141 -14.86 12.39 22.01
CA VAL A 141 -14.83 13.82 22.18
C VAL A 141 -13.36 14.22 22.11
N PRO A 142 -12.79 14.39 20.89
CA PRO A 142 -11.43 14.88 20.76
C PRO A 142 -11.34 16.19 21.55
N THR A 143 -10.31 16.27 22.38
CA THR A 143 -10.13 17.36 23.31
C THR A 143 -9.25 18.41 22.68
N SER A 144 -9.78 19.62 22.62
CA SER A 144 -8.97 20.81 22.38
C SER A 144 -7.95 20.99 23.50
N ASP A 145 -6.74 21.47 23.14
CA ASP A 145 -5.71 21.79 24.11
C ASP A 145 -6.00 23.11 24.86
N ARG A 146 -5.06 23.54 25.70
CA ARG A 146 -5.17 24.79 26.49
C ARG A 146 -5.26 26.05 25.61
N ASP A 147 -4.76 25.97 24.38
CA ASP A 147 -4.71 27.05 23.41
C ASP A 147 -5.88 26.96 22.42
N GLY A 148 -6.82 26.04 22.65
CA GLY A 148 -8.00 25.83 21.81
C GLY A 148 -7.75 25.01 20.55
N ARG A 149 -6.56 24.42 20.42
CA ARG A 149 -6.17 23.70 19.21
C ARG A 149 -6.77 22.30 19.22
N LEU A 150 -7.37 21.93 18.10
CA LEU A 150 -7.95 20.63 17.86
C LEU A 150 -7.41 20.10 16.53
N ASP A 151 -6.66 19.01 16.60
CA ASP A 151 -6.21 18.25 15.43
C ASP A 151 -7.03 16.97 15.32
N LEU A 152 -7.69 16.80 14.17
CA LEU A 152 -8.44 15.61 13.83
C LEU A 152 -7.73 14.88 12.70
N ASP A 153 -7.11 13.75 13.00
CA ASP A 153 -6.61 12.82 12.00
C ASP A 153 -7.76 11.88 11.57
N TYR A 154 -8.03 11.82 10.26
CA TYR A 154 -9.14 11.01 9.76
C TYR A 154 -8.88 9.51 9.90
N ALA A 155 -7.63 9.05 9.88
CA ALA A 155 -7.31 7.64 10.10
C ALA A 155 -7.52 7.26 11.58
N ASP A 156 -7.22 8.16 12.51
CA ASP A 156 -7.52 7.94 13.93
C ASP A 156 -9.03 7.92 14.17
N LEU A 157 -9.77 8.80 13.51
CA LEU A 157 -11.23 8.83 13.59
C LEU A 157 -11.88 7.57 13.01
N ASP A 158 -11.37 7.11 11.87
CA ASP A 158 -11.81 5.87 11.21
C ASP A 158 -11.56 4.64 12.09
N ARG A 159 -10.33 4.50 12.62
CA ARG A 159 -9.98 3.43 13.56
C ARG A 159 -10.91 3.43 14.77
N TRP A 160 -11.13 4.60 15.38
CA TRP A 160 -12.01 4.69 16.53
C TRP A 160 -13.44 4.28 16.19
N SER A 161 -13.96 4.75 15.05
CA SER A 161 -15.30 4.41 14.55
C SER A 161 -15.47 2.89 14.51
N LEU A 162 -14.52 2.18 13.92
CA LEU A 162 -14.51 0.72 13.86
C LEU A 162 -14.43 0.05 15.24
N GLU A 163 -13.56 0.54 16.13
CA GLU A 163 -13.40 0.00 17.49
C GLU A 163 -14.70 0.07 18.32
N HIS A 164 -15.60 0.98 17.97
CA HIS A 164 -16.87 1.21 18.70
C HIS A 164 -18.09 0.68 17.95
N GLY A 165 -17.88 -0.24 16.99
CA GLY A 165 -18.96 -0.92 16.27
C GLY A 165 -19.67 -0.06 15.23
N HIS A 166 -19.09 1.08 14.88
CA HIS A 166 -19.53 1.88 13.73
C HIS A 166 -18.82 1.40 12.45
N ARG A 167 -19.14 2.04 11.32
CA ARG A 167 -18.55 1.70 10.01
C ARG A 167 -17.28 2.52 9.78
N GLU A 168 -16.54 2.16 8.74
CA GLU A 168 -15.47 3.03 8.22
C GLU A 168 -16.03 4.41 7.83
N LEU A 169 -15.21 5.45 7.94
CA LEU A 169 -15.51 6.83 7.58
C LEU A 169 -15.97 6.94 6.11
N ASP A 170 -15.50 6.03 5.26
CA ASP A 170 -15.90 5.89 3.86
C ASP A 170 -17.41 5.60 3.69
N ALA A 171 -18.07 5.01 4.70
CA ALA A 171 -19.50 4.72 4.68
C ALA A 171 -20.39 5.94 4.98
N TYR A 172 -19.81 7.08 5.37
CA TYR A 172 -20.54 8.28 5.78
C TYR A 172 -20.40 9.39 4.74
N ALA A 173 -21.46 10.20 4.60
CA ALA A 173 -21.54 11.26 3.60
C ALA A 173 -20.92 12.59 4.09
N ALA A 174 -21.02 12.87 5.39
CA ALA A 174 -20.55 14.11 5.98
C ALA A 174 -20.10 13.92 7.43
N LEU A 175 -19.30 14.86 7.90
CA LEU A 175 -18.84 14.95 9.26
C LEU A 175 -19.08 16.35 9.80
N ARG A 176 -19.42 16.44 11.08
CA ARG A 176 -19.78 17.66 11.77
C ARG A 176 -19.06 17.74 13.09
N ILE A 177 -18.48 18.90 13.37
CA ILE A 177 -17.65 19.14 14.55
C ILE A 177 -18.32 20.14 15.48
N GLY A 178 -18.34 19.79 16.76
CA GLY A 178 -19.19 20.43 17.75
C GLY A 178 -20.65 20.00 17.58
N ARG A 179 -21.38 19.95 18.70
CA ARG A 179 -22.82 19.63 18.69
C ARG A 179 -23.56 20.59 17.77
N GLY A 180 -24.35 20.07 16.84
CA GLY A 180 -25.06 20.91 15.87
C GLY A 180 -24.17 21.61 14.83
N GLY A 181 -22.86 21.33 14.82
CA GLY A 181 -21.94 21.76 13.77
C GLY A 181 -21.38 23.16 13.93
N TRP A 182 -21.36 23.70 15.15
CA TRP A 182 -20.87 25.07 15.39
C TRP A 182 -19.40 25.27 14.99
N ALA A 183 -18.58 24.22 14.99
CA ALA A 183 -17.19 24.29 14.54
C ALA A 183 -17.04 23.94 13.04
N GLY A 184 -18.12 23.47 12.40
CA GLY A 184 -18.22 23.25 10.96
C GLY A 184 -18.85 21.91 10.60
N THR A 185 -19.41 21.87 9.39
CA THR A 185 -19.89 20.65 8.71
C THR A 185 -19.17 20.50 7.38
N TYR A 186 -18.65 19.31 7.09
CA TYR A 186 -17.90 19.03 5.87
C TYR A 186 -18.31 17.72 5.21
N SER A 187 -18.32 17.73 3.88
CA SER A 187 -18.64 16.56 3.06
C SER A 187 -17.45 15.62 3.00
N LEU A 188 -17.66 14.38 3.43
CA LEU A 188 -16.67 13.31 3.31
C LEU A 188 -16.55 12.85 1.85
N ASP A 189 -17.62 12.94 1.06
CA ASP A 189 -17.56 12.69 -0.39
C ASP A 189 -16.59 13.64 -1.10
N ARG A 190 -16.64 14.94 -0.75
CA ARG A 190 -15.71 15.92 -1.30
C ARG A 190 -14.27 15.68 -0.87
N LEU A 191 -14.05 15.30 0.40
CA LEU A 191 -12.73 14.93 0.90
C LEU A 191 -12.16 13.72 0.15
N ARG A 192 -12.98 12.68 -0.08
CA ARG A 192 -12.59 11.50 -0.87
C ARG A 192 -12.26 11.87 -2.31
N ALA A 193 -13.06 12.72 -2.95
CA ALA A 193 -12.79 13.21 -4.30
C ALA A 193 -11.45 13.96 -4.37
N LEU A 194 -11.20 14.87 -3.42
CA LEU A 194 -9.93 15.59 -3.32
C LEU A 194 -8.74 14.65 -3.12
N GLN A 195 -8.89 13.64 -2.25
CA GLN A 195 -7.86 12.63 -2.03
C GLN A 195 -7.58 11.81 -3.29
N ALA A 196 -8.62 11.43 -4.05
CA ALA A 196 -8.48 10.76 -5.33
C ALA A 196 -7.74 11.64 -6.34
N ASP A 197 -8.06 12.93 -6.44
CA ASP A 197 -7.37 13.88 -7.32
C ASP A 197 -5.89 14.05 -6.95
N LEU A 198 -5.56 14.08 -5.66
CA LEU A 198 -4.18 14.13 -5.19
C LEU A 198 -3.42 12.84 -5.53
N HIS A 199 -4.04 11.68 -5.30
CA HIS A 199 -3.46 10.39 -5.63
C HIS A 199 -3.23 10.25 -7.15
N ALA A 200 -4.19 10.71 -7.96
CA ALA A 200 -4.06 10.74 -9.41
C ALA A 200 -2.87 11.61 -9.86
N ARG A 201 -2.70 12.79 -9.24
CA ARG A 201 -1.57 13.68 -9.51
C ARG A 201 -0.23 13.02 -9.18
N TRP A 202 -0.13 12.31 -8.04
CA TRP A 202 1.08 11.56 -7.69
C TRP A 202 1.39 10.49 -8.73
N VAL A 203 0.40 9.67 -9.11
CA VAL A 203 0.56 8.62 -10.12
C VAL A 203 1.05 9.21 -11.45
N THR A 204 0.43 10.30 -11.92
CA THR A 204 0.87 10.97 -13.16
C THR A 204 2.27 11.58 -13.06
N GLY A 205 2.69 11.96 -11.85
CA GLY A 205 4.05 12.44 -11.56
C GLY A 205 5.08 11.32 -11.37
N GLY A 206 4.72 10.06 -11.65
CA GLY A 206 5.58 8.89 -11.45
C GLY A 206 5.79 8.49 -9.99
N ARG A 207 4.96 9.02 -9.07
CA ARG A 207 4.98 8.69 -7.64
C ARG A 207 3.75 7.84 -7.32
N GLY A 208 3.95 6.54 -7.10
CA GLY A 208 2.87 5.63 -6.73
C GLY A 208 2.62 4.52 -7.76
N ALA A 209 1.66 3.64 -7.45
CA ALA A 209 1.33 2.49 -8.27
C ALA A 209 0.00 2.71 -8.99
N PRO A 210 -0.02 2.84 -10.34
CA PRO A 210 -1.25 3.08 -11.10
C PRO A 210 -2.34 2.04 -10.85
N GLY A 211 -1.95 0.77 -10.68
CA GLY A 211 -2.87 -0.31 -10.37
C GLY A 211 -3.54 -0.17 -9.00
N LEU A 212 -2.82 0.28 -7.98
CA LEU A 212 -3.41 0.54 -6.65
C LEU A 212 -4.35 1.73 -6.68
N PHE A 213 -4.02 2.77 -7.47
CA PHE A 213 -4.92 3.89 -7.68
C PHE A 213 -6.24 3.45 -8.32
N ALA A 214 -6.18 2.68 -9.40
CA ALA A 214 -7.39 2.19 -10.09
C ALA A 214 -8.26 1.30 -9.18
N LEU A 215 -7.63 0.44 -8.36
CA LEU A 215 -8.35 -0.39 -7.39
C LEU A 215 -9.00 0.43 -6.27
N ARG A 216 -8.32 1.47 -5.78
CA ARG A 216 -8.84 2.30 -4.67
C ARG A 216 -9.87 3.32 -5.12
N HIS A 217 -9.82 3.78 -6.36
CA HIS A 217 -10.70 4.82 -6.90
C HIS A 217 -11.31 4.41 -8.24
N PRO A 218 -12.13 3.33 -8.28
CA PRO A 218 -12.65 2.79 -9.54
C PRO A 218 -13.54 3.79 -10.31
N GLU A 219 -14.25 4.65 -9.59
CA GLU A 219 -15.15 5.66 -10.17
C GLU A 219 -14.43 6.94 -10.63
N HIS A 220 -13.13 7.07 -10.38
CA HIS A 220 -12.41 8.28 -10.75
C HIS A 220 -12.23 8.36 -12.29
N PRO A 221 -12.38 9.54 -12.94
CA PRO A 221 -12.28 9.66 -14.40
C PRO A 221 -10.95 9.17 -15.00
N ARG A 222 -9.89 9.09 -14.20
CA ARG A 222 -8.56 8.59 -14.58
C ARG A 222 -8.31 7.11 -14.25
N ALA A 223 -9.26 6.39 -13.67
CA ALA A 223 -9.08 5.00 -13.24
C ALA A 223 -8.81 4.05 -14.41
N ALA A 224 -9.52 4.23 -15.53
CA ALA A 224 -9.29 3.45 -16.76
C ALA A 224 -7.86 3.65 -17.30
N ALA A 225 -7.44 4.90 -17.49
CA ALA A 225 -6.08 5.22 -17.94
C ALA A 225 -5.00 4.71 -16.97
N ALA A 226 -5.25 4.77 -15.66
CA ALA A 226 -4.32 4.21 -14.66
C ALA A 226 -4.26 2.67 -14.72
N THR A 227 -5.37 2.01 -15.07
CA THR A 227 -5.41 0.56 -15.31
C THR A 227 -4.57 0.20 -16.52
N GLU A 228 -4.73 0.91 -17.64
CA GLU A 228 -3.92 0.74 -18.85
C GLU A 228 -2.42 0.89 -18.54
N LEU A 229 -2.04 1.97 -17.86
CA LEU A 229 -0.65 2.22 -17.43
C LEU A 229 -0.12 1.09 -16.52
N ALA A 230 -0.96 0.54 -15.64
CA ALA A 230 -0.58 -0.57 -14.79
C ALA A 230 -0.33 -1.86 -15.58
N VAL A 231 -1.17 -2.14 -16.59
CA VAL A 231 -1.03 -3.29 -17.49
C VAL A 231 0.22 -3.15 -18.34
N GLU A 232 0.45 -1.99 -18.96
CA GLU A 232 1.66 -1.70 -19.74
C GLU A 232 2.92 -1.89 -18.90
N ALA A 233 2.97 -1.30 -17.70
CA ALA A 233 4.11 -1.45 -16.81
C ALA A 233 4.31 -2.90 -16.36
N ARG A 234 3.23 -3.68 -16.22
CA ARG A 234 3.31 -5.12 -15.90
C ARG A 234 3.86 -5.92 -17.07
N LEU A 235 3.40 -5.68 -18.29
CA LEU A 235 3.89 -6.34 -19.50
C LEU A 235 5.37 -6.03 -19.73
N ALA A 236 5.78 -4.76 -19.62
CA ALA A 236 7.18 -4.36 -19.75
C ALA A 236 8.10 -5.06 -18.72
N ARG A 237 7.64 -5.21 -17.48
CA ARG A 237 8.39 -6.00 -16.46
C ARG A 237 8.48 -7.48 -16.84
N GLN A 238 7.42 -8.06 -17.36
CA GLN A 238 7.43 -9.46 -17.81
C GLN A 238 8.37 -9.67 -19.00
N GLU A 239 8.41 -8.75 -19.95
CA GLU A 239 9.33 -8.80 -21.08
C GLU A 239 10.79 -8.68 -20.63
N ALA A 240 11.08 -7.76 -19.69
CA ALA A 240 12.41 -7.61 -19.11
C ALA A 240 12.86 -8.86 -18.35
N ASP A 241 11.99 -9.44 -17.51
CA ASP A 241 12.27 -10.67 -16.78
C ASP A 241 12.43 -11.86 -17.74
N PHE A 242 11.65 -11.93 -18.82
CA PHE A 242 11.81 -12.96 -19.84
C PHE A 242 13.17 -12.83 -20.56
N ALA A 243 13.58 -11.61 -20.90
CA ALA A 243 14.91 -11.37 -21.45
C ALA A 243 16.02 -11.76 -20.47
N ALA A 244 15.83 -11.55 -19.16
CA ALA A 244 16.74 -12.03 -18.12
C ALA A 244 16.79 -13.57 -18.06
N VAL A 245 15.67 -14.26 -18.27
CA VAL A 245 15.65 -15.73 -18.43
C VAL A 245 16.48 -16.17 -19.64
N LEU A 246 16.31 -15.52 -20.79
CA LEU A 246 17.09 -15.83 -22.00
C LEU A 246 18.60 -15.63 -21.80
N ARG A 247 19.00 -14.65 -20.98
CA ARG A 247 20.41 -14.39 -20.62
C ARG A 247 20.94 -15.29 -19.49
N GLY A 248 20.08 -16.11 -18.87
CA GLY A 248 20.45 -16.94 -17.72
C GLY A 248 20.59 -16.17 -16.39
N GLU A 249 20.16 -14.90 -16.35
CA GLU A 249 20.19 -14.05 -15.15
C GLU A 249 19.01 -14.33 -14.21
N LEU A 250 17.94 -14.93 -14.72
CA LEU A 250 16.75 -15.36 -13.97
C LEU A 250 16.40 -16.81 -14.36
N SER A 251 16.14 -17.70 -13.40
CA SER A 251 15.71 -19.06 -13.75
C SER A 251 14.30 -19.07 -14.34
N PRO A 252 13.98 -19.98 -15.28
CA PRO A 252 12.61 -20.17 -15.76
C PRO A 252 11.58 -20.40 -14.64
N ALA A 253 11.91 -21.21 -13.61
CA ALA A 253 11.04 -21.45 -12.46
C ALA A 253 10.70 -20.15 -11.70
N ALA A 254 11.70 -19.34 -11.37
CA ALA A 254 11.48 -18.05 -10.70
C ALA A 254 10.63 -17.08 -11.52
N PHE A 255 10.73 -17.10 -12.86
CA PHE A 255 9.82 -16.32 -13.71
C PHE A 255 8.37 -16.80 -13.59
N LEU A 256 8.15 -18.13 -13.66
CA LEU A 256 6.82 -18.73 -13.59
C LEU A 256 6.12 -18.47 -12.25
N ASP A 257 6.88 -18.45 -11.15
CA ASP A 257 6.39 -18.13 -9.81
C ASP A 257 5.99 -16.66 -9.71
N ARG A 258 6.82 -15.75 -10.23
CA ARG A 258 6.55 -14.30 -10.19
C ARG A 258 5.39 -13.90 -11.08
N HIS A 259 5.22 -14.55 -12.23
CA HIS A 259 4.29 -14.12 -13.27
C HIS A 259 3.26 -15.21 -13.63
N ALA A 260 2.41 -15.54 -12.66
CA ALA A 260 1.35 -16.56 -12.81
C ALA A 260 0.47 -16.38 -14.07
N TRP A 261 0.23 -15.13 -14.50
CA TRP A 261 -0.64 -14.78 -15.62
C TRP A 261 0.12 -14.23 -16.86
N SER A 262 1.43 -14.48 -17.01
CA SER A 262 2.16 -13.93 -18.17
C SER A 262 1.74 -14.59 -19.49
N PRO A 263 1.58 -13.82 -20.60
CA PRO A 263 1.43 -14.42 -21.94
C PRO A 263 2.67 -15.19 -22.39
N LEU A 264 3.83 -14.98 -21.76
CA LEU A 264 5.09 -15.67 -22.07
C LEU A 264 5.25 -16.99 -21.32
N ARG A 265 4.32 -17.33 -20.43
CA ARG A 265 4.43 -18.46 -19.49
C ARG A 265 4.65 -19.80 -20.21
N VAL A 266 3.93 -20.07 -21.30
CA VAL A 266 4.08 -21.31 -22.10
C VAL A 266 5.51 -21.46 -22.65
N ARG A 267 6.09 -20.35 -23.14
CA ARG A 267 7.46 -20.34 -23.68
C ARG A 267 8.48 -20.60 -22.59
N VAL A 268 8.30 -19.99 -21.42
CA VAL A 268 9.21 -20.18 -20.28
C VAL A 268 9.10 -21.58 -19.68
N ALA A 269 7.90 -22.16 -19.62
CA ALA A 269 7.70 -23.54 -19.17
C ALA A 269 8.46 -24.54 -20.06
N ALA A 270 8.41 -24.39 -21.38
CA ALA A 270 9.18 -25.22 -22.30
C ALA A 270 10.70 -25.10 -22.09
N MET A 271 11.20 -23.93 -21.70
CA MET A 271 12.63 -23.74 -21.35
C MET A 271 13.01 -24.47 -20.06
N LEU A 272 12.11 -24.52 -19.07
CA LEU A 272 12.32 -25.28 -17.84
C LEU A 272 12.43 -26.78 -18.15
N GLU A 273 11.48 -27.33 -18.91
CA GLU A 273 11.48 -28.74 -19.32
C GLU A 273 12.75 -29.12 -20.10
N ALA A 274 13.21 -28.26 -21.03
CA ALA A 274 14.44 -28.49 -21.78
C ALA A 274 15.70 -28.45 -20.89
N THR A 275 15.66 -27.67 -19.81
CA THR A 275 16.76 -27.61 -18.82
C THR A 275 16.78 -28.89 -17.98
N ASP A 276 15.62 -29.38 -17.54
CA ASP A 276 15.50 -30.62 -16.77
C ASP A 276 15.91 -31.86 -17.60
N GLN A 277 15.59 -31.86 -18.89
CA GLN A 277 16.02 -32.91 -19.83
C GLN A 277 17.52 -32.91 -20.09
N ARG A 278 18.19 -31.74 -20.17
CA ARG A 278 19.66 -31.67 -20.27
C ARG A 278 20.36 -32.06 -18.96
N SER A 279 19.69 -31.82 -17.83
CA SER A 279 20.21 -32.14 -16.50
C SER A 279 20.05 -33.62 -16.14
N SER A 280 19.23 -34.36 -16.90
CA SER A 280 19.05 -35.80 -16.80
C SER A 280 19.97 -36.50 -17.80
N PRO A 281 21.14 -37.03 -17.40
CA PRO A 281 21.98 -37.78 -18.32
C PRO A 281 21.27 -39.08 -18.69
N THR A 282 21.30 -39.41 -19.98
CA THR A 282 20.82 -40.66 -20.55
C THR A 282 21.48 -41.85 -19.84
N ALA A 283 20.80 -42.42 -18.85
CA ALA A 283 21.12 -43.74 -18.33
C ALA A 283 20.70 -44.77 -19.37
N GLY A 284 21.60 -45.13 -20.30
CA GLY A 284 21.36 -46.28 -21.17
C GLY A 284 21.99 -46.26 -22.56
N ALA A 285 23.29 -46.00 -22.69
CA ALA A 285 24.04 -46.43 -23.86
C ALA A 285 25.40 -47.00 -23.43
N SER A 286 25.43 -48.29 -23.09
CA SER A 286 26.63 -49.16 -23.15
C SER A 286 26.24 -50.61 -22.85
N LYS A 287 25.84 -51.36 -23.88
CA LYS A 287 26.14 -52.79 -23.97
C LYS A 287 26.62 -53.06 -25.38
N SER A 288 27.94 -53.11 -25.54
CA SER A 288 28.59 -53.73 -26.70
C SER A 288 28.17 -55.19 -26.80
N PRO A 289 27.91 -55.73 -28.01
CA PRO A 289 27.75 -57.16 -28.20
C PRO A 289 29.13 -57.81 -28.19
N ALA A 290 29.36 -58.73 -27.26
CA ALA A 290 30.50 -59.63 -27.31
C ALA A 290 30.19 -60.75 -28.31
N SER A 291 30.99 -60.78 -29.38
CA SER A 291 31.11 -61.88 -30.31
C SER A 291 31.50 -63.16 -29.57
N SER A 292 30.80 -64.26 -29.84
CA SER A 292 31.38 -65.60 -29.79
C SER A 292 30.84 -66.39 -30.98
N GLU A 293 31.72 -66.61 -31.94
CA GLU A 293 31.59 -67.65 -32.95
C GLU A 293 31.54 -69.02 -32.27
N ALA A 294 30.64 -69.89 -32.73
CA ALA A 294 30.84 -71.33 -32.81
C ALA A 294 29.86 -71.90 -33.84
N VAL A 295 30.36 -72.03 -35.07
CA VAL A 295 29.76 -72.86 -36.13
C VAL A 295 30.25 -74.29 -35.93
N SER A 296 29.33 -75.25 -35.82
CA SER A 296 29.48 -76.61 -36.40
C SER A 296 28.20 -77.44 -36.23
N SER A 297 27.44 -77.48 -37.33
CA SER A 297 26.80 -78.62 -38.02
C SER A 297 26.05 -79.76 -37.29
N PRO A 298 25.07 -80.37 -38.00
CA PRO A 298 24.00 -81.19 -37.40
C PRO A 298 24.36 -82.68 -37.35
N GLY A 299 23.87 -83.37 -36.30
CA GLY A 299 24.05 -84.80 -36.11
C GLY A 299 22.76 -85.45 -35.61
N LEU A 300 22.17 -86.23 -36.50
CA LEU A 300 21.12 -87.24 -36.32
C LEU A 300 21.03 -87.89 -34.92
N GLY A 301 19.79 -88.16 -34.50
CA GLY A 301 19.48 -89.49 -33.95
C GLY A 301 18.72 -89.55 -32.63
N LEU A 302 17.42 -89.80 -32.77
CA LEU A 302 16.68 -90.86 -32.09
C LEU A 302 16.29 -90.71 -30.59
N ARG A 303 14.95 -90.70 -30.45
CA ARG A 303 14.11 -91.59 -29.61
C ARG A 303 13.75 -91.17 -28.16
N GLY A 304 12.44 -91.27 -27.95
CA GLY A 304 11.75 -91.50 -26.68
C GLY A 304 11.14 -90.21 -26.14
N GLY A 305 9.83 -90.01 -26.01
CA GLY A 305 8.70 -90.94 -25.98
C GLY A 305 7.71 -90.39 -24.93
N GLY A 306 6.41 -90.55 -25.17
CA GLY A 306 5.42 -90.55 -24.09
C GLY A 306 4.61 -89.24 -23.89
N ASP A 307 3.48 -89.23 -24.59
CA ASP A 307 2.12 -89.13 -24.02
C ASP A 307 1.58 -87.86 -23.32
N GLY A 308 0.42 -87.46 -23.86
CA GLY A 308 -0.76 -87.03 -23.11
C GLY A 308 -0.84 -85.52 -22.86
N GLY A 309 -1.82 -84.75 -23.35
CA GLY A 309 -3.15 -85.07 -23.86
C GLY A 309 -4.20 -84.24 -23.12
N GLY A 310 -5.08 -83.58 -23.87
CA GLY A 310 -6.33 -82.94 -23.42
C GLY A 310 -6.14 -81.54 -22.85
N GLY A 311 -6.65 -80.45 -23.45
CA GLY A 311 -8.03 -80.25 -23.89
C GLY A 311 -8.81 -79.61 -22.73
N GLY A 312 -9.56 -78.52 -22.85
CA GLY A 312 -10.10 -77.80 -23.99
C GLY A 312 -11.41 -77.16 -23.52
N SER A 313 -11.74 -76.02 -24.12
CA SER A 313 -12.98 -75.21 -23.98
C SER A 313 -13.03 -74.25 -22.78
#